data_AF-A0A317M1C9-F1
#
_entry.id   AF-A0A317M1C9-F1
#
_cell.length_a   1.000
_cell.length_b   1.000
_cell.length_c   1.000
_cell.angle_alpha   90.00
_cell.angle_beta   90.00
_cell.angle_gamma   90.00
#
_symmetry.space_group_name_H-M   'P 1'
#
loop_
_entity.id
_entity.type
_entity.pdbx_description
1 polymer ?
#
loop_
_entity_poly.entity_id
_entity_poly.type
_entity_poly.pdbx_seq_one_letter_code
_entity_poly.pdbx_strand_id
1 'polypeptide(L)'
;MSPKTLISEAPPTTATVPCEEAINENLAKGLAVNEEDYAIIVGVSHYSSLAPLEGPITDACRFRNWLIKADGGNLHPQHVFFIPSAPGSNAPDQLAIDKALSDIIQMAETKPARRLYFYFSGHGFGANWEVNGMCLPIWSPSFYNAALSSKAYLDLLVEKDLFKEVYFFLDCCRDRKINTKPLHSMLGGPRPGGANTMAVVMYASEYENPAWEGMMNSNGNLQVHGYFSRALLEALNGGAVNTNGDITITSFLDYVREKTETYAKERNHTQTVRSDIRNNSYGLDYVIHKTGRTPGTVLTIQFKTAGDISLEGPDLSNIKSGPVQAGDSWLVPLGKGYHQITDKVSNRSSFITIDGTLKTMTYEF
;
A
#
# COMPACT_ATOMS: atom_id res chain seq x y z
N MET A 1 12.02 -42.90 6.94
CA MET A 1 12.38 -41.72 7.75
C MET A 1 11.53 -40.58 7.25
N SER A 2 10.58 -40.09 8.06
CA SER A 2 9.70 -38.98 7.66
C SER A 2 10.45 -37.66 7.69
N PRO A 3 10.27 -36.74 6.73
CA PRO A 3 10.89 -35.42 6.78
C PRO A 3 10.17 -34.60 7.86
N LYS A 4 10.91 -34.17 8.88
CA LYS A 4 10.43 -33.14 9.82
C LYS A 4 10.45 -31.80 9.08
N THR A 5 9.29 -31.19 8.93
CA THR A 5 9.13 -29.79 8.51
C THR A 5 9.83 -28.91 9.53
N LEU A 6 10.97 -28.33 9.15
CA LEU A 6 11.63 -27.27 9.92
C LEU A 6 10.93 -25.96 9.54
N ILE A 7 9.87 -25.64 10.28
CA ILE A 7 9.33 -24.27 10.31
C ILE A 7 10.43 -23.42 10.96
N SER A 8 10.85 -22.36 10.28
CA SER A 8 11.84 -21.41 10.79
C SER A 8 11.30 -20.76 12.07
N GLU A 9 11.84 -21.12 13.23
CA GLU A 9 11.61 -20.37 14.46
C GLU A 9 12.24 -18.97 14.30
N ALA A 10 11.40 -17.95 14.35
CA ALA A 10 11.85 -16.57 14.34
C ALA A 10 12.74 -16.30 15.57
N PRO A 11 13.85 -15.55 15.42
CA PRO A 11 14.73 -15.24 16.53
C PRO A 11 14.00 -14.40 17.59
N PRO A 12 14.34 -14.54 18.89
CA PRO A 12 13.73 -13.74 19.93
C PRO A 12 14.36 -12.35 19.89
N THR A 13 13.59 -11.34 19.48
CA THR A 13 14.05 -9.95 19.50
C THR A 13 13.12 -9.11 20.35
N THR A 14 13.63 -8.68 21.50
CA THR A 14 13.23 -7.47 22.23
C THR A 14 13.60 -6.20 21.42
N ALA A 15 13.23 -6.18 20.15
CA ALA A 15 13.25 -4.99 19.32
C ALA A 15 11.85 -4.38 19.38
N THR A 16 11.76 -3.08 19.64
CA THR A 16 10.52 -2.32 19.46
C THR A 16 9.96 -2.65 18.08
N VAL A 17 8.80 -3.29 18.02
CA VAL A 17 8.15 -3.62 16.76
C VAL A 17 7.93 -2.31 16.02
N PRO A 18 8.45 -2.14 14.79
CA PRO A 18 8.46 -0.84 14.11
C PRO A 18 7.07 -0.35 13.71
N CYS A 19 6.05 -1.19 13.86
CA CYS A 19 4.67 -0.90 13.56
C CYS A 19 3.78 -1.53 14.64
N GLU A 20 2.62 -0.94 14.92
CA GLU A 20 1.56 -1.61 15.66
C GLU A 20 1.15 -2.92 14.97
N GLU A 21 0.71 -3.90 15.74
CA GLU A 21 0.19 -5.15 15.21
C GLU A 21 -1.15 -4.90 14.51
N ALA A 22 -1.27 -5.34 13.24
CA ALA A 22 -2.53 -5.26 12.52
C ALA A 22 -3.36 -6.52 12.80
N ILE A 23 -4.60 -6.32 13.23
CA ILE A 23 -5.57 -7.39 13.45
C ILE A 23 -6.50 -7.42 12.24
N ASN A 24 -6.71 -8.60 11.66
CA ASN A 24 -7.80 -8.80 10.71
C ASN A 24 -9.09 -9.04 11.50
N GLU A 25 -10.03 -8.09 11.44
CA GLU A 25 -11.27 -8.10 12.20
C GLU A 25 -12.21 -9.26 11.80
N ASN A 26 -12.16 -9.67 10.53
CA ASN A 26 -12.92 -10.83 10.05
C ASN A 26 -12.35 -12.12 10.65
N LEU A 27 -11.02 -12.29 10.61
CA LEU A 27 -10.35 -13.45 11.20
C LEU A 27 -10.64 -13.57 12.71
N ALA A 28 -10.55 -12.45 13.44
CA ALA A 28 -10.85 -12.40 14.88
C ALA A 28 -12.31 -12.78 15.20
N LYS A 29 -13.23 -12.57 14.26
CA LYS A 29 -14.66 -12.94 14.36
C LYS A 29 -14.97 -14.32 13.77
N GLY A 30 -13.98 -15.05 13.27
CA GLY A 30 -14.19 -16.34 12.56
C GLY A 30 -14.90 -16.20 11.21
N LEU A 31 -14.86 -15.00 10.61
CA LEU A 31 -15.39 -14.72 9.27
C LEU A 31 -14.34 -15.00 8.20
N ALA A 32 -14.79 -15.12 6.95
CA ALA A 32 -13.92 -15.42 5.82
C ALA A 32 -12.89 -14.31 5.58
N VAL A 33 -11.65 -14.73 5.35
CA VAL A 33 -10.53 -13.88 4.91
C VAL A 33 -10.01 -14.36 3.56
N ASN A 34 -9.21 -13.53 2.91
CA ASN A 34 -8.61 -13.83 1.63
C ASN A 34 -7.36 -14.70 1.80
N GLU A 35 -7.51 -15.97 1.44
CA GLU A 35 -6.48 -17.01 1.51
C GLU A 35 -5.71 -17.18 0.18
N GLU A 36 -6.10 -16.48 -0.88
CA GLU A 36 -5.51 -16.63 -2.22
C GLU A 36 -4.54 -15.48 -2.57
N ASP A 37 -4.45 -14.46 -1.72
CA ASP A 37 -3.60 -13.30 -1.92
C ASP A 37 -2.42 -13.29 -0.93
N TYR A 38 -1.27 -12.85 -1.43
CA TYR A 38 0.01 -12.86 -0.72
C TYR A 38 0.73 -11.53 -0.88
N ALA A 39 1.66 -11.22 0.03
CA ALA A 39 2.44 -10.01 -0.06
C ALA A 39 3.87 -10.15 0.49
N ILE A 40 4.82 -9.49 -0.17
CA ILE A 40 6.15 -9.17 0.34
C ILE A 40 6.27 -7.66 0.42
N ILE A 41 6.64 -7.15 1.58
CA ILE A 41 6.67 -5.72 1.88
C ILE A 41 8.02 -5.39 2.50
N VAL A 42 8.81 -4.59 1.79
CA VAL A 42 10.17 -4.22 2.18
C VAL A 42 10.24 -2.72 2.40
N GLY A 43 10.61 -2.30 3.60
CA GLY A 43 10.79 -0.88 3.95
C GLY A 43 12.20 -0.65 4.48
N VAL A 44 13.00 0.16 3.79
CA VAL A 44 14.42 0.33 4.13
C VAL A 44 14.71 1.82 4.41
N SER A 45 14.76 2.15 5.69
CA SER A 45 15.12 3.48 6.21
C SER A 45 16.60 3.59 6.60
N HIS A 46 17.15 2.50 7.12
CA HIS A 46 18.52 2.44 7.64
C HIS A 46 19.48 1.83 6.60
N TYR A 47 20.58 2.53 6.34
CA TYR A 47 21.64 2.12 5.41
C TYR A 47 23.01 2.33 6.03
N SER A 48 23.98 1.52 5.63
CA SER A 48 25.35 1.58 6.15
C SER A 48 26.19 2.67 5.49
N SER A 49 25.81 3.13 4.28
CA SER A 49 26.57 4.12 3.52
C SER A 49 25.72 5.16 2.78
N LEU A 50 24.39 5.05 2.80
CA LEU A 50 23.46 6.05 2.27
C LEU A 50 22.87 6.88 3.40
N ALA A 51 22.40 8.08 3.06
CA ALA A 51 21.62 8.87 4.00
C ALA A 51 20.38 8.07 4.45
N PRO A 52 20.05 8.06 5.76
CA PRO A 52 18.83 7.43 6.23
C PRO A 52 17.60 8.15 5.66
N LEU A 53 16.49 7.41 5.56
CA LEU A 53 15.18 7.91 5.10
C LEU A 53 14.15 7.76 6.22
N GLU A 54 13.20 8.69 6.32
CA GLU A 54 12.24 8.70 7.42
C GLU A 54 10.93 7.95 7.06
N GLY A 55 10.45 8.06 5.82
CA GLY A 55 9.18 7.48 5.37
C GLY A 55 9.12 5.96 5.18
N PRO A 56 10.16 5.27 4.66
CA PRO A 56 10.00 3.92 4.10
C PRO A 56 9.41 2.85 5.01
N ILE A 57 9.87 2.77 6.26
CA ILE A 57 9.33 1.79 7.22
C ILE A 57 7.87 2.12 7.53
N THR A 58 7.55 3.40 7.76
CA THR A 58 6.19 3.86 8.06
C THR A 58 5.23 3.57 6.90
N ASP A 59 5.64 3.81 5.67
CA ASP A 59 4.82 3.52 4.49
C ASP A 59 4.61 2.02 4.29
N ALA A 60 5.67 1.23 4.49
CA ALA A 60 5.58 -0.23 4.48
C ALA A 60 4.64 -0.76 5.58
N CYS A 61 4.68 -0.19 6.80
CA CYS A 61 3.72 -0.50 7.86
C CYS A 61 2.28 -0.21 7.43
N ARG A 62 2.02 0.95 6.84
CA ARG A 62 0.67 1.35 6.42
C ARG A 62 0.12 0.44 5.32
N PHE A 63 0.96 0.07 4.36
CA PHE A 63 0.57 -0.87 3.30
C PHE A 63 0.29 -2.28 3.85
N ARG A 64 1.15 -2.78 4.74
CA ARG A 64 0.91 -4.04 5.46
C ARG A 64 -0.42 -4.02 6.21
N ASN A 65 -0.68 -2.94 6.94
CA ASN A 65 -1.91 -2.81 7.73
C ASN A 65 -3.14 -2.76 6.83
N TRP A 66 -3.08 -2.04 5.71
CA TRP A 66 -4.17 -2.04 4.73
C TRP A 66 -4.43 -3.43 4.15
N LEU A 67 -3.38 -4.20 3.83
CA LEU A 67 -3.54 -5.56 3.31
C LEU A 67 -4.25 -6.49 4.32
N ILE A 68 -3.94 -6.36 5.61
CA ILE A 68 -4.47 -7.23 6.67
C ILE A 68 -5.90 -6.86 7.08
N LYS A 69 -6.25 -5.58 7.14
CA LYS A 69 -7.56 -5.11 7.62
C LYS A 69 -8.72 -5.68 6.81
N ALA A 70 -9.83 -5.95 7.50
CA ALA A 70 -11.05 -6.49 6.89
C ALA A 70 -11.66 -5.57 5.83
N ASP A 71 -11.55 -4.25 6.00
CA ASP A 71 -12.03 -3.23 5.06
C ASP A 71 -10.96 -2.78 4.04
N GLY A 72 -9.79 -3.42 4.06
CA GLY A 72 -8.72 -3.24 3.08
C GLY A 72 -8.55 -4.50 2.22
N GLY A 73 -7.35 -5.08 2.22
CA GLY A 73 -7.07 -6.31 1.46
C GLY A 73 -7.76 -7.56 2.00
N ASN A 74 -8.12 -7.56 3.30
CA ASN A 74 -8.66 -8.70 4.03
C ASN A 74 -7.79 -9.98 3.91
N LEU A 75 -6.47 -9.83 3.76
CA LEU A 75 -5.54 -10.96 3.65
C LEU A 75 -5.41 -11.69 4.99
N HIS A 76 -5.19 -13.00 4.92
CA HIS A 76 -4.72 -13.75 6.07
C HIS A 76 -3.32 -13.25 6.50
N PRO A 77 -3.07 -12.89 7.78
CA PRO A 77 -1.80 -12.30 8.22
C PRO A 77 -0.56 -13.17 7.91
N GLN A 78 -0.70 -14.51 7.89
CA GLN A 78 0.41 -15.42 7.55
C GLN A 78 0.84 -15.34 6.07
N HIS A 79 0.04 -14.71 5.19
CA HIS A 79 0.40 -14.51 3.79
C HIS A 79 1.10 -13.16 3.54
N VAL A 80 1.34 -12.38 4.59
CA VAL A 80 1.92 -11.03 4.51
C VAL A 80 3.30 -11.01 5.18
N PHE A 81 4.35 -11.00 4.36
CA PHE A 81 5.74 -10.99 4.81
C PHE A 81 6.25 -9.55 4.86
N PHE A 82 6.42 -9.03 6.08
CA PHE A 82 6.91 -7.70 6.33
C PHE A 82 8.38 -7.72 6.74
N ILE A 83 9.23 -7.03 5.98
CA ILE A 83 10.68 -7.13 6.08
C ILE A 83 11.30 -5.71 6.16
N PRO A 84 11.23 -5.04 7.32
CA PRO A 84 11.79 -3.71 7.52
C PRO A 84 13.29 -3.76 7.81
N SER A 85 14.01 -2.67 7.53
CA SER A 85 15.37 -2.49 8.04
C SER A 85 15.41 -2.04 9.49
N ALA A 86 16.52 -2.32 10.17
CA ALA A 86 16.71 -1.96 11.57
C ALA A 86 17.96 -1.08 11.76
N PRO A 87 17.96 -0.14 12.73
CA PRO A 87 19.13 0.66 13.04
C PRO A 87 20.37 -0.21 13.32
N GLY A 88 21.51 0.14 12.75
CA GLY A 88 22.78 -0.56 12.98
C GLY A 88 22.87 -1.97 12.37
N SER A 89 21.91 -2.37 11.52
CA SER A 89 21.87 -3.67 10.87
C SER A 89 22.01 -3.56 9.35
N ASN A 90 22.61 -4.57 8.72
CA ASN A 90 22.60 -4.74 7.27
C ASN A 90 21.34 -5.45 6.75
N ALA A 91 20.38 -5.76 7.63
CA ALA A 91 19.10 -6.40 7.28
C ALA A 91 18.05 -5.35 6.85
N PRO A 92 17.16 -5.68 5.88
CA PRO A 92 17.10 -6.97 5.19
C PRO A 92 18.18 -7.15 4.13
N ASP A 93 18.69 -8.37 4.02
CA ASP A 93 19.51 -8.78 2.89
C ASP A 93 18.66 -9.48 1.82
N GLN A 94 19.31 -9.83 0.71
CA GLN A 94 18.65 -10.55 -0.38
C GLN A 94 18.11 -11.91 0.09
N LEU A 95 18.85 -12.62 0.95
CA LEU A 95 18.48 -13.97 1.38
C LEU A 95 17.19 -13.97 2.18
N ALA A 96 16.98 -13.00 3.06
CA ALA A 96 15.74 -12.86 3.81
C ALA A 96 14.52 -12.66 2.88
N ILE A 97 14.66 -11.82 1.86
CA ILE A 97 13.61 -11.53 0.88
C ILE A 97 13.34 -12.76 0.00
N ASP A 98 14.39 -13.44 -0.47
CA ASP A 98 14.25 -14.66 -1.27
C ASP A 98 13.65 -15.82 -0.47
N LYS A 99 13.94 -15.95 0.83
CA LYS A 99 13.29 -16.95 1.69
C LYS A 99 11.80 -16.67 1.85
N ALA A 100 11.42 -15.42 2.15
CA ALA A 100 10.00 -15.04 2.23
C ALA A 100 9.26 -15.31 0.91
N LEU A 101 9.91 -15.02 -0.22
CA LEU A 101 9.35 -15.33 -1.53
C LEU A 101 9.24 -16.83 -1.79
N SER A 102 10.22 -17.62 -1.35
CA SER A 102 10.17 -19.09 -1.43
C SER A 102 8.99 -19.65 -0.63
N ASP A 103 8.74 -19.13 0.57
CA ASP A 103 7.63 -19.58 1.42
C ASP A 103 6.28 -19.28 0.75
N ILE A 104 6.12 -18.09 0.17
CA ILE A 104 4.94 -17.72 -0.63
C ILE A 104 4.75 -18.63 -1.82
N ILE A 105 5.82 -18.90 -2.59
CA ILE A 105 5.76 -19.79 -3.75
C ILE A 105 5.33 -21.19 -3.33
N GLN A 106 5.87 -21.72 -2.23
CA GLN A 106 5.49 -23.03 -1.70
C GLN A 106 4.00 -23.06 -1.29
N MET A 107 3.50 -22.01 -0.64
CA MET A 107 2.07 -21.92 -0.32
C MET A 107 1.20 -21.90 -1.59
N ALA A 108 1.58 -21.09 -2.58
CA ALA A 108 0.88 -20.95 -3.86
C ALA A 108 0.94 -22.20 -4.75
N GLU A 109 1.93 -23.09 -4.59
CA GLU A 109 1.97 -24.38 -5.28
C GLU A 109 0.97 -25.39 -4.71
N THR A 110 0.52 -25.21 -3.47
CA THR A 110 -0.37 -26.17 -2.78
C THR A 110 -1.84 -25.76 -2.74
N LYS A 111 -2.13 -24.49 -3.03
CA LYS A 111 -3.47 -23.89 -2.96
C LYS A 111 -3.67 -22.90 -4.10
N PRO A 112 -4.92 -22.61 -4.52
CA PRO A 112 -5.17 -21.53 -5.47
C PRO A 112 -4.53 -20.22 -5.02
N ALA A 113 -3.80 -19.57 -5.93
CA ALA A 113 -3.18 -18.28 -5.71
C ALA A 113 -3.69 -17.28 -6.76
N ARG A 114 -4.31 -16.21 -6.28
CA ARG A 114 -4.90 -15.18 -7.12
C ARG A 114 -3.92 -14.03 -7.31
N ARG A 115 -3.40 -13.46 -6.23
CA ARG A 115 -2.63 -12.21 -6.31
C ARG A 115 -1.38 -12.24 -5.44
N LEU A 116 -0.30 -11.65 -5.96
CA LEU A 116 0.88 -11.31 -5.17
C LEU A 116 1.16 -9.81 -5.22
N TYR A 117 1.35 -9.20 -4.05
CA TYR A 117 1.87 -7.84 -3.92
C TYR A 117 3.36 -7.86 -3.58
N PHE A 118 4.16 -7.11 -4.33
CA PHE A 118 5.55 -6.80 -4.00
C PHE A 118 5.65 -5.29 -3.79
N TYR A 119 5.88 -4.88 -2.55
CA TYR A 119 6.05 -3.48 -2.19
C TYR A 119 7.48 -3.22 -1.71
N PHE A 120 8.11 -2.20 -2.26
CA PHE A 120 9.42 -1.73 -1.83
C PHE A 120 9.38 -0.22 -1.60
N SER A 121 9.89 0.24 -0.47
CA SER A 121 10.17 1.64 -0.20
C SER A 121 11.59 1.83 0.33
N GLY A 122 12.31 2.80 -0.22
CA GLY A 122 13.70 3.08 0.15
C GLY A 122 14.50 3.78 -0.95
N HIS A 123 15.83 3.71 -0.84
CA HIS A 123 16.72 4.16 -1.90
C HIS A 123 16.64 3.25 -3.12
N GLY A 124 16.77 3.84 -4.29
CA GLY A 124 16.82 3.10 -5.54
C GLY A 124 17.53 3.88 -6.64
N PHE A 125 17.69 3.22 -7.78
CA PHE A 125 18.27 3.84 -8.97
C PHE A 125 17.76 3.18 -10.24
N GLY A 126 17.76 3.93 -11.32
CA GLY A 126 17.51 3.41 -12.66
C GLY A 126 18.80 2.81 -13.21
N ALA A 127 18.88 1.48 -13.28
CA ALA A 127 19.99 0.81 -13.98
C ALA A 127 19.86 0.98 -15.50
N ASN A 128 18.61 0.97 -15.99
CA ASN A 128 18.20 1.36 -17.33
C ASN A 128 16.69 1.69 -17.34
N TRP A 129 16.12 1.90 -18.52
CA TRP A 129 14.71 2.27 -18.70
C TRP A 129 13.71 1.28 -18.10
N GLU A 130 14.07 -0.01 -18.00
CA GLU A 130 13.20 -1.09 -17.53
C GLU A 130 13.57 -1.63 -16.14
N VAL A 131 14.79 -1.40 -15.69
CA VAL A 131 15.33 -2.00 -14.47
C VAL A 131 15.56 -0.94 -13.40
N ASN A 132 14.84 -1.07 -12.29
CA ASN A 132 15.15 -0.34 -11.07
C ASN A 132 15.95 -1.23 -10.12
N GLY A 133 17.05 -0.69 -9.59
CA GLY A 133 17.78 -1.27 -8.47
C GLY A 133 17.16 -0.81 -7.17
N MET A 134 16.64 -1.74 -6.38
CA MET A 134 16.08 -1.50 -5.04
C MET A 134 17.18 -1.71 -4.01
N CYS A 135 17.77 -0.62 -3.48
CA CYS A 135 18.98 -0.70 -2.67
C CYS A 135 18.76 -1.48 -1.37
N LEU A 136 19.67 -2.40 -1.07
CA LEU A 136 19.72 -3.08 0.22
C LEU A 136 20.49 -2.21 1.23
N PRO A 137 20.33 -2.41 2.55
CA PRO A 137 21.02 -1.64 3.59
C PRO A 137 22.55 -1.60 3.43
N ILE A 138 23.15 -2.71 2.95
CA ILE A 138 24.60 -2.83 2.72
C ILE A 138 25.10 -2.06 1.48
N TRP A 139 24.20 -1.46 0.68
CA TRP A 139 24.59 -0.71 -0.51
C TRP A 139 25.62 0.36 -0.16
N SER A 140 26.70 0.39 -0.93
CA SER A 140 27.76 1.39 -0.83
C SER A 140 28.45 1.54 -2.19
N PRO A 141 29.30 2.57 -2.37
CA PRO A 141 30.13 2.67 -3.57
C PRO A 141 31.02 1.44 -3.83
N SER A 142 31.40 0.70 -2.78
CA SER A 142 32.17 -0.55 -2.91
C SER A 142 31.27 -1.78 -3.17
N PHE A 143 30.04 -1.77 -2.66
CA PHE A 143 29.01 -2.78 -2.92
C PHE A 143 27.96 -2.24 -3.90
N TYR A 144 28.42 -1.76 -5.05
CA TYR A 144 27.62 -0.97 -6.00
C TYR A 144 26.41 -1.71 -6.57
N ASN A 145 26.45 -3.04 -6.56
CA ASN A 145 25.39 -3.94 -7.03
C ASN A 145 24.49 -4.47 -5.91
N ALA A 146 24.65 -4.04 -4.65
CA ALA A 146 23.83 -4.50 -3.53
C ALA A 146 22.43 -3.86 -3.55
N ALA A 147 21.69 -4.16 -4.61
CA ALA A 147 20.33 -3.73 -4.86
C ALA A 147 19.61 -4.84 -5.62
N LEU A 148 18.33 -5.06 -5.35
CA LEU A 148 17.53 -6.06 -6.06
C LEU A 148 17.05 -5.52 -7.42
N SER A 149 17.04 -6.36 -8.44
CA SER A 149 16.52 -6.01 -9.76
C SER A 149 14.99 -6.12 -9.79
N SER A 150 14.29 -4.99 -9.94
CA SER A 150 12.83 -4.98 -10.07
C SER A 150 12.35 -5.92 -11.18
N LYS A 151 13.02 -5.85 -12.35
CA LYS A 151 12.70 -6.68 -13.51
C LYS A 151 12.99 -8.16 -13.27
N ALA A 152 14.10 -8.53 -12.66
CA ALA A 152 14.43 -9.95 -12.46
C ALA A 152 13.45 -10.63 -11.49
N TYR A 153 13.04 -9.93 -10.42
CA TYR A 153 12.05 -10.44 -9.48
C TYR A 153 10.66 -10.53 -10.12
N LEU A 154 10.27 -9.52 -10.92
CA LEU A 154 9.03 -9.57 -11.68
C LEU A 154 9.00 -10.71 -12.70
N ASP A 155 10.08 -10.84 -13.49
CA ASP A 155 10.21 -11.89 -14.51
C ASP A 155 10.13 -13.27 -13.85
N LEU A 156 10.80 -13.50 -12.72
CA LEU A 156 10.66 -14.73 -11.94
C LEU A 156 9.19 -15.03 -11.61
N LEU A 157 8.46 -14.06 -11.07
CA LEU A 157 7.09 -14.25 -10.61
C LEU A 157 6.09 -14.48 -11.74
N VAL A 158 6.22 -13.72 -12.83
CA VAL A 158 5.41 -13.90 -14.03
C VAL A 158 5.71 -15.24 -14.68
N GLU A 159 6.98 -15.62 -14.83
CA GLU A 159 7.38 -16.85 -15.50
C GLU A 159 7.05 -18.12 -14.68
N LYS A 160 6.84 -18.00 -13.36
CA LYS A 160 6.30 -19.07 -12.52
C LYS A 160 4.82 -19.35 -12.81
N ASP A 161 4.08 -18.35 -13.30
CA ASP A 161 2.67 -18.46 -13.70
C ASP A 161 1.74 -18.99 -12.59
N LEU A 162 2.12 -18.80 -11.32
CA LEU A 162 1.39 -19.30 -10.14
C LEU A 162 0.24 -18.37 -9.74
N PHE A 163 0.42 -17.07 -9.94
CA PHE A 163 -0.56 -16.05 -9.57
C PHE A 163 -1.29 -15.55 -10.81
N LYS A 164 -2.60 -15.33 -10.70
CA LYS A 164 -3.36 -14.65 -11.77
C LYS A 164 -2.88 -13.21 -11.95
N GLU A 165 -2.46 -12.57 -10.85
CA GLU A 165 -2.08 -11.16 -10.82
C GLU A 165 -0.84 -10.92 -9.96
N VAL A 166 0.08 -10.09 -10.46
CA VAL A 166 1.26 -9.63 -9.71
C VAL A 166 1.34 -8.11 -9.73
N TYR A 167 1.42 -7.48 -8.56
CA TYR A 167 1.53 -6.02 -8.42
C TYR A 167 2.88 -5.66 -7.82
N PHE A 168 3.65 -4.82 -8.51
CA PHE A 168 4.89 -4.24 -8.00
C PHE A 168 4.66 -2.75 -7.72
N PHE A 169 4.84 -2.34 -6.48
CA PHE A 169 4.76 -0.95 -6.05
C PHE A 169 6.12 -0.51 -5.52
N LEU A 170 6.80 0.35 -6.27
CA LEU A 170 8.21 0.67 -6.04
C LEU A 170 8.36 2.16 -5.71
N ASP A 171 8.38 2.47 -4.41
CA ASP A 171 8.63 3.81 -3.88
C ASP A 171 10.12 4.06 -3.67
N CYS A 172 10.82 4.30 -4.77
CA CYS A 172 12.23 4.61 -4.76
C CYS A 172 12.63 5.41 -6.01
N CYS A 173 13.74 6.15 -5.91
CA CYS A 173 14.26 6.91 -7.04
C CYS A 173 14.60 6.02 -8.24
N ARG A 174 14.65 6.65 -9.41
CA ARG A 174 15.15 6.05 -10.66
C ARG A 174 16.28 6.85 -11.28
N ASP A 175 17.04 7.56 -10.46
CA ASP A 175 18.22 8.29 -10.89
C ASP A 175 19.17 7.34 -11.60
N ARG A 176 19.67 7.76 -12.77
CA ARG A 176 20.50 6.87 -13.58
C ARG A 176 21.80 6.52 -12.87
N LYS A 177 22.07 5.22 -12.76
CA LYS A 177 23.38 4.70 -12.36
C LYS A 177 23.93 3.75 -13.42
N ILE A 178 25.00 4.19 -14.07
CA ILE A 178 25.69 3.47 -15.14
C ILE A 178 26.50 2.32 -14.54
N ASN A 179 26.69 1.23 -15.29
CA ASN A 179 27.49 0.05 -14.91
C ASN A 179 27.02 -0.66 -13.63
N THR A 180 25.73 -0.53 -13.30
CA THR A 180 25.10 -1.30 -12.24
C THR A 180 24.53 -2.61 -12.78
N LYS A 181 24.59 -3.65 -11.95
CA LYS A 181 23.97 -4.96 -12.20
C LYS A 181 23.19 -5.38 -10.94
N PRO A 182 21.97 -4.83 -10.73
CA PRO A 182 21.15 -5.23 -9.61
C PRO A 182 20.92 -6.75 -9.60
N LEU A 183 20.82 -7.31 -8.39
CA LEU A 183 20.80 -8.74 -8.12
C LEU A 183 19.50 -9.38 -8.61
N HIS A 184 19.66 -10.52 -9.27
CA HIS A 184 18.57 -11.45 -9.54
C HIS A 184 18.26 -12.26 -8.29
N SER A 185 17.01 -12.64 -8.09
CA SER A 185 16.66 -13.59 -7.03
C SER A 185 17.49 -14.86 -7.13
N MET A 186 17.86 -15.42 -5.97
CA MET A 186 18.50 -16.73 -5.88
C MET A 186 17.53 -17.88 -6.19
N LEU A 187 16.22 -17.59 -6.24
CA LEU A 187 15.20 -18.58 -6.58
C LEU A 187 15.24 -18.94 -8.06
N GLY A 188 15.08 -20.23 -8.34
CA GLY A 188 15.14 -20.79 -9.70
C GLY A 188 14.13 -21.90 -9.93
N GLY A 189 14.46 -22.79 -10.87
CA GLY A 189 13.65 -23.96 -11.22
C GLY A 189 12.85 -23.78 -12.52
N PRO A 190 12.01 -24.77 -12.87
CA PRO A 190 11.22 -24.77 -14.10
C PRO A 190 10.35 -23.52 -14.22
N ARG A 191 10.21 -23.03 -15.45
CA ARG A 191 9.43 -21.85 -15.80
C ARG A 191 8.46 -22.21 -16.92
N PRO A 192 7.15 -22.36 -16.64
CA PRO A 192 6.17 -22.73 -17.67
C PRO A 192 5.96 -21.66 -18.76
N GLY A 193 6.57 -20.47 -18.64
CA GLY A 193 6.62 -19.47 -19.71
C GLY A 193 5.77 -18.22 -19.46
N GLY A 194 5.02 -18.15 -18.35
CA GLY A 194 4.36 -16.93 -17.86
C GLY A 194 3.27 -16.36 -18.78
N ALA A 195 2.46 -17.25 -19.39
CA ALA A 195 1.46 -16.84 -20.38
C ALA A 195 0.15 -16.32 -19.76
N ASN A 196 -0.13 -16.57 -18.48
CA ASN A 196 -1.44 -16.31 -17.87
C ASN A 196 -1.39 -15.23 -16.79
N THR A 197 -0.26 -15.03 -16.10
CA THR A 197 -0.11 -13.97 -15.10
C THR A 197 -0.19 -12.58 -15.73
N MET A 198 -1.17 -11.77 -15.31
CA MET A 198 -1.16 -10.32 -15.50
C MET A 198 -0.21 -9.68 -14.49
N ALA A 199 0.60 -8.72 -14.91
CA ALA A 199 1.41 -7.94 -13.98
C ALA A 199 1.27 -6.44 -14.16
N VAL A 200 1.14 -5.72 -13.06
CA VAL A 200 1.14 -4.26 -13.01
C VAL A 200 2.34 -3.80 -12.19
N VAL A 201 3.20 -3.00 -12.79
CA VAL A 201 4.36 -2.42 -12.13
C VAL A 201 4.16 -0.91 -12.06
N MET A 202 4.32 -0.33 -10.88
CA MET A 202 4.29 1.11 -10.67
C MET A 202 5.60 1.55 -10.02
N TYR A 203 6.26 2.47 -10.70
CA TYR A 203 7.43 3.17 -10.20
C TYR A 203 7.01 4.55 -9.72
N ALA A 204 7.48 4.95 -8.55
CA ALA A 204 7.18 6.25 -7.97
C ALA A 204 7.66 7.44 -8.82
N SER A 205 8.61 7.23 -9.73
CA SER A 205 9.11 8.26 -10.65
C SER A 205 9.45 7.69 -12.04
N GLU A 206 9.63 8.56 -13.03
CA GLU A 206 10.15 8.21 -14.35
C GLU A 206 11.66 7.90 -14.30
N TYR A 207 12.19 7.24 -15.33
CA TYR A 207 13.64 7.01 -15.42
C TYR A 207 14.41 8.34 -15.44
N GLU A 208 15.60 8.37 -14.84
CA GLU A 208 16.41 9.58 -14.66
C GLU A 208 15.78 10.65 -13.75
N ASN A 209 14.75 10.29 -12.97
CA ASN A 209 14.09 11.21 -12.04
C ASN A 209 14.06 10.68 -10.58
N PRO A 210 14.08 11.60 -9.59
CA PRO A 210 13.97 11.25 -8.18
C PRO A 210 12.54 10.92 -7.77
N ALA A 211 12.40 10.20 -6.65
CA ALA A 211 11.16 10.06 -5.90
C ALA A 211 11.35 10.74 -4.53
N TRP A 212 10.31 11.41 -4.02
CA TRP A 212 10.40 12.27 -2.85
C TRP A 212 9.53 11.80 -1.69
N GLU A 213 9.97 12.14 -0.48
CA GLU A 213 9.18 12.07 0.75
C GLU A 213 8.87 13.47 1.28
N GLY A 214 7.77 13.59 2.03
CA GLY A 214 7.42 14.83 2.70
C GLY A 214 6.37 14.65 3.79
N MET A 215 6.19 15.72 4.56
CA MET A 215 5.30 15.71 5.72
C MET A 215 3.82 15.57 5.32
N MET A 216 3.14 14.62 5.94
CA MET A 216 1.70 14.41 5.90
C MET A 216 1.14 14.51 7.32
N ASN A 217 0.01 15.20 7.46
CA ASN A 217 -0.77 15.16 8.69
C ASN A 217 -1.76 13.99 8.59
N SER A 218 -1.60 12.99 9.45
CA SER A 218 -2.54 11.88 9.61
C SER A 218 -3.16 11.97 11.00
N ASN A 219 -4.43 12.39 11.09
CA ASN A 219 -5.19 12.49 12.33
C ASN A 219 -4.51 13.32 13.44
N GLY A 220 -3.85 14.42 13.08
CA GLY A 220 -3.14 15.29 14.02
C GLY A 220 -1.70 14.86 14.31
N ASN A 221 -1.24 13.73 13.76
CA ASN A 221 0.15 13.31 13.84
C ASN A 221 0.87 13.65 12.52
N LEU A 222 1.97 14.39 12.63
CA LEU A 222 2.78 14.81 11.49
C LEU A 222 3.87 13.77 11.25
N GLN A 223 3.81 13.07 10.12
CA GLN A 223 4.74 12.00 9.76
C GLN A 223 5.24 12.20 8.33
N VAL A 224 6.48 11.78 8.06
CA VAL A 224 7.05 11.78 6.71
C VAL A 224 6.58 10.54 5.96
N HIS A 225 6.17 10.72 4.70
CA HIS A 225 5.78 9.65 3.79
C HIS A 225 6.28 9.93 2.38
N GLY A 226 6.58 8.87 1.63
CA GLY A 226 6.76 8.95 0.19
C GLY A 226 5.49 9.47 -0.48
N TYR A 227 5.61 10.41 -1.43
CA TYR A 227 4.45 10.95 -2.15
C TYR A 227 3.68 9.86 -2.90
N PHE A 228 4.41 8.91 -3.47
CA PHE A 228 3.84 7.76 -4.14
C PHE A 228 3.11 6.84 -3.16
N SER A 229 3.74 6.44 -2.05
CA SER A 229 3.08 5.58 -1.05
C SER A 229 1.85 6.22 -0.43
N ARG A 230 1.87 7.54 -0.20
CA ARG A 230 0.70 8.30 0.21
C ARG A 230 -0.44 8.18 -0.81
N ALA A 231 -0.16 8.52 -2.08
CA ALA A 231 -1.14 8.47 -3.15
C ALA A 231 -1.69 7.05 -3.37
N LEU A 232 -0.82 6.04 -3.32
CA LEU A 232 -1.13 4.61 -3.39
C LEU A 232 -2.14 4.21 -2.33
N LEU A 233 -1.88 4.55 -1.07
CA LEU A 233 -2.77 4.21 0.03
C LEU A 233 -4.08 5.00 -0.02
N GLU A 234 -4.05 6.28 -0.40
CA GLU A 234 -5.27 7.07 -0.60
C GLU A 234 -6.15 6.45 -1.70
N ALA A 235 -5.54 5.98 -2.81
CA ALA A 235 -6.24 5.28 -3.88
C ALA A 235 -6.92 4.01 -3.37
N LEU A 236 -6.15 3.13 -2.71
CA LEU A 236 -6.61 1.84 -2.20
C LEU A 236 -7.67 1.96 -1.10
N ASN A 237 -7.64 3.05 -0.31
CA ASN A 237 -8.67 3.35 0.69
C ASN A 237 -9.95 3.97 0.10
N GLY A 238 -10.07 4.00 -1.23
CA GLY A 238 -11.28 4.43 -1.92
C GLY A 238 -11.16 5.78 -2.63
N GLY A 239 -10.00 6.45 -2.60
CA GLY A 239 -9.78 7.66 -3.40
C GLY A 239 -9.95 7.42 -4.91
N ALA A 240 -9.61 6.21 -5.37
CA ALA A 240 -9.70 5.80 -6.77
C ALA A 240 -11.01 5.09 -7.15
N VAL A 241 -12.04 5.18 -6.30
CA VAL A 241 -13.27 4.43 -6.50
C VAL A 241 -14.16 5.04 -7.59
N ASN A 242 -14.65 4.21 -8.51
CA ASN A 242 -15.59 4.60 -9.55
C ASN A 242 -17.03 4.59 -9.04
N THR A 243 -17.99 5.07 -9.82
CA THR A 243 -19.41 5.19 -9.43
C THR A 243 -20.08 3.92 -8.93
N ASN A 244 -19.52 2.74 -9.23
CA ASN A 244 -20.04 1.44 -8.82
C ASN A 244 -19.46 0.97 -7.48
N GLY A 245 -18.53 1.71 -6.90
CA GLY A 245 -17.81 1.30 -5.68
C GLY A 245 -16.58 0.43 -5.93
N ASP A 246 -16.15 0.35 -7.20
CA ASP A 246 -15.01 -0.46 -7.63
C ASP A 246 -13.79 0.41 -7.88
N ILE A 247 -12.60 -0.11 -7.55
CA ILE A 247 -11.33 0.45 -8.01
C ILE A 247 -10.88 -0.39 -9.20
N THR A 248 -10.80 0.23 -10.37
CA THR A 248 -10.31 -0.39 -11.62
C THR A 248 -8.82 -0.16 -11.80
N ILE A 249 -8.15 -0.88 -12.70
CA ILE A 249 -6.76 -0.58 -13.06
C ILE A 249 -6.64 0.87 -13.52
N THR A 250 -7.50 1.32 -14.45
CA THR A 250 -7.49 2.72 -14.95
C THR A 250 -7.61 3.72 -13.80
N SER A 251 -8.69 3.64 -13.02
CA SER A 251 -8.96 4.63 -11.97
C SER A 251 -7.88 4.65 -10.89
N PHE A 252 -7.28 3.49 -10.60
CA PHE A 252 -6.16 3.36 -9.68
C PHE A 252 -4.89 4.04 -10.22
N LEU A 253 -4.48 3.70 -11.45
CA LEU A 253 -3.26 4.27 -12.05
C LEU A 253 -3.35 5.79 -12.21
N ASP A 254 -4.52 6.29 -12.65
CA ASP A 254 -4.77 7.71 -12.83
C ASP A 254 -4.71 8.46 -11.50
N TYR A 255 -5.40 7.96 -10.47
CA TYR A 255 -5.42 8.59 -9.16
C TYR A 255 -4.02 8.67 -8.54
N VAL A 256 -3.28 7.55 -8.56
CA VAL A 256 -1.95 7.49 -7.96
C VAL A 256 -0.99 8.45 -8.68
N ARG A 257 -1.04 8.53 -10.01
CA ARG A 257 -0.25 9.48 -10.79
C ARG A 257 -0.61 10.92 -10.44
N GLU A 258 -1.88 11.28 -10.54
CA GLU A 258 -2.37 12.65 -10.30
C GLU A 258 -2.01 13.15 -8.90
N LYS A 259 -2.25 12.33 -7.87
CA LYS A 259 -1.96 12.70 -6.48
C LYS A 259 -0.47 12.79 -6.20
N THR A 260 0.33 11.86 -6.72
CA THR A 260 1.79 11.92 -6.57
C THR A 260 2.34 13.22 -7.15
N GLU A 261 1.91 13.58 -8.37
CA GLU A 261 2.31 14.84 -9.00
C GLU A 261 1.84 16.07 -8.22
N THR A 262 0.64 16.01 -7.65
CA THR A 262 0.07 17.10 -6.85
C THR A 262 0.91 17.35 -5.60
N TYR A 263 1.22 16.31 -4.82
CA TYR A 263 2.05 16.46 -3.62
C TYR A 263 3.47 16.94 -3.94
N ALA A 264 4.04 16.48 -5.06
CA ALA A 264 5.33 16.95 -5.52
C ALA A 264 5.29 18.46 -5.85
N LYS A 265 4.29 18.89 -6.64
CA LYS A 265 4.10 20.29 -7.02
C LYS A 265 3.88 21.21 -5.81
N GLU A 266 3.12 20.77 -4.81
CA GLU A 266 2.89 21.51 -3.55
C GLU A 266 4.20 21.85 -2.80
N ARG A 267 5.28 21.09 -3.05
CA ARG A 267 6.60 21.29 -2.46
C ARG A 267 7.64 21.77 -3.46
N ASN A 268 7.23 22.23 -4.64
CA ASN A 268 8.11 22.63 -5.76
C ASN A 268 9.06 21.51 -6.24
N HIS A 269 8.63 20.25 -6.11
CA HIS A 269 9.32 19.09 -6.67
C HIS A 269 8.64 18.65 -7.98
N THR A 270 9.38 17.89 -8.79
CA THR A 270 8.83 17.15 -9.93
C THR A 270 8.94 15.67 -9.64
N GLN A 271 7.83 14.95 -9.81
CA GLN A 271 7.76 13.50 -9.68
C GLN A 271 6.53 13.01 -10.44
N THR A 272 6.73 12.15 -11.43
CA THR A 272 5.66 11.57 -12.25
C THR A 272 5.74 10.06 -12.17
N VAL A 273 4.62 9.43 -11.80
CA VAL A 273 4.52 7.97 -11.69
C VAL A 273 4.59 7.35 -13.08
N ARG A 274 5.40 6.30 -13.22
CA ARG A 274 5.40 5.43 -14.39
C ARG A 274 4.74 4.11 -14.04
N SER A 275 3.84 3.65 -14.89
CA SER A 275 3.26 2.32 -14.81
C SER A 275 3.52 1.51 -16.09
N ASP A 276 3.74 0.22 -15.92
CA ASP A 276 3.85 -0.75 -17.02
C ASP A 276 2.91 -1.94 -16.72
N ILE A 277 2.18 -2.41 -17.72
CA ILE A 277 1.30 -3.58 -17.60
C ILE A 277 1.77 -4.66 -18.55
N ARG A 278 1.93 -5.88 -18.03
CA ARG A 278 2.23 -7.08 -18.82
C ARG A 278 1.02 -8.00 -18.83
N ASN A 279 0.77 -8.61 -19.99
CA ASN A 279 -0.32 -9.55 -20.19
C ASN A 279 -1.67 -9.00 -19.70
N ASN A 280 -2.10 -7.86 -20.25
CA ASN A 280 -3.36 -7.19 -19.91
C ASN A 280 -4.58 -7.93 -20.49
N SER A 281 -4.66 -9.25 -20.28
CA SER A 281 -5.74 -10.11 -20.77
C SER A 281 -7.10 -9.74 -20.14
N TYR A 282 -7.09 -9.12 -18.97
CA TYR A 282 -8.30 -8.67 -18.26
C TYR A 282 -8.78 -7.27 -18.66
N GLY A 283 -7.96 -6.48 -19.36
CA GLY A 283 -8.26 -5.10 -19.74
C GLY A 283 -8.12 -4.09 -18.60
N LEU A 284 -8.10 -2.79 -18.95
CA LEU A 284 -7.87 -1.71 -17.98
C LEU A 284 -9.06 -1.43 -17.04
N ASP A 285 -10.26 -1.90 -17.39
CA ASP A 285 -11.44 -1.80 -16.54
C ASP A 285 -11.52 -2.94 -15.52
N TYR A 286 -10.50 -3.80 -15.46
CA TYR A 286 -10.42 -4.86 -14.47
C TYR A 286 -10.45 -4.29 -13.05
N VAL A 287 -11.32 -4.85 -12.20
CA VAL A 287 -11.52 -4.40 -10.83
C VAL A 287 -10.43 -4.99 -9.93
N ILE A 288 -9.49 -4.15 -9.49
CA ILE A 288 -8.41 -4.57 -8.60
C ILE A 288 -8.89 -4.70 -7.16
N HIS A 289 -9.87 -3.89 -6.74
CA HIS A 289 -10.37 -3.93 -5.37
C HIS A 289 -11.82 -3.42 -5.33
N LYS A 290 -12.68 -4.19 -4.66
CA LYS A 290 -14.07 -3.79 -4.38
C LYS A 290 -14.09 -3.22 -2.99
N THR A 291 -14.29 -1.92 -2.88
CA THR A 291 -14.33 -1.26 -1.56
C THR A 291 -15.67 -1.44 -0.87
N GLY A 292 -16.73 -1.76 -1.63
CA GLY A 292 -18.11 -1.66 -1.15
C GLY A 292 -18.54 -0.22 -0.84
N ARG A 293 -17.64 0.77 -1.03
CA ARG A 293 -17.87 2.19 -0.86
C ARG A 293 -18.18 2.76 -2.23
N THR A 294 -19.45 3.04 -2.53
CA THR A 294 -19.74 3.91 -3.68
C THR A 294 -19.13 5.29 -3.41
N PRO A 295 -18.49 5.96 -4.40
CA PRO A 295 -17.81 7.21 -4.18
C PRO A 295 -18.73 8.18 -3.50
N GLY A 296 -18.21 8.71 -2.40
CA GLY A 296 -18.93 9.65 -1.60
C GLY A 296 -18.98 11.02 -2.25
N THR A 297 -20.05 11.76 -1.98
CA THR A 297 -19.95 13.20 -2.14
C THR A 297 -19.11 13.72 -0.97
N VAL A 298 -18.12 14.58 -1.25
CA VAL A 298 -17.50 15.37 -0.19
C VAL A 298 -18.59 16.29 0.34
N LEU A 299 -19.11 15.95 1.51
CA LEU A 299 -20.16 16.71 2.17
C LEU A 299 -19.52 17.75 3.07
N THR A 300 -19.88 19.01 2.84
CA THR A 300 -19.61 20.08 3.81
C THR A 300 -20.78 20.13 4.81
N ILE A 301 -20.54 19.73 6.05
CA ILE A 301 -21.50 19.85 7.15
C ILE A 301 -21.19 21.16 7.89
N GLN A 302 -22.12 22.12 7.87
CA GLN A 302 -22.00 23.38 8.60
C GLN A 302 -22.78 23.31 9.91
N PHE A 303 -22.14 23.65 11.03
CA PHE A 303 -22.75 23.58 12.36
C PHE A 303 -23.29 24.93 12.77
N LYS A 304 -24.60 25.02 13.09
CA LYS A 304 -25.17 26.27 13.63
C LYS A 304 -25.05 26.40 15.14
N THR A 305 -24.84 25.29 15.83
CA THR A 305 -24.74 25.23 17.29
C THR A 305 -23.47 24.50 17.70
N ALA A 306 -22.98 24.83 18.90
CA ALA A 306 -21.85 24.12 19.49
C ALA A 306 -22.32 22.78 20.07
N GLY A 307 -21.48 21.75 20.01
CA GLY A 307 -21.82 20.41 20.51
C GLY A 307 -20.64 19.45 20.44
N ASP A 308 -20.80 18.24 20.96
CA ASP A 308 -19.85 17.13 20.76
C ASP A 308 -20.47 16.12 19.79
N ILE A 309 -20.03 16.15 18.54
CA ILE A 309 -20.70 15.49 17.44
C ILE A 309 -20.06 14.13 17.16
N SER A 310 -20.87 13.12 16.88
CA SER A 310 -20.50 11.84 16.28
C SER A 310 -21.14 11.74 14.91
N LEU A 311 -20.37 11.37 13.89
CA LEU A 311 -20.86 11.03 12.56
C LEU A 311 -20.52 9.57 12.29
N GLU A 312 -21.55 8.78 12.00
CA GLU A 312 -21.47 7.34 11.84
C GLU A 312 -21.87 6.91 10.42
N GLY A 313 -21.26 5.82 9.97
CA GLY A 313 -21.53 5.18 8.70
C GLY A 313 -22.80 4.34 8.67
N PRO A 314 -23.19 3.82 7.50
CA PRO A 314 -24.33 2.91 7.36
C PRO A 314 -24.20 1.60 8.16
N ASP A 315 -22.97 1.24 8.52
CA ASP A 315 -22.60 0.10 9.35
C ASP A 315 -22.38 0.47 10.83
N LEU A 316 -22.77 1.69 11.23
CA LEU A 316 -22.55 2.26 12.57
C LEU A 316 -21.06 2.46 12.93
N SER A 317 -20.15 2.42 11.95
CA SER A 317 -18.75 2.77 12.17
C SER A 317 -18.61 4.27 12.43
N ASN A 318 -17.77 4.66 13.39
CA ASN A 318 -17.49 6.08 13.64
C ASN A 318 -16.63 6.65 12.50
N ILE A 319 -17.19 7.56 11.71
CA ILE A 319 -16.50 8.24 10.60
C ILE A 319 -15.70 9.42 11.13
N LYS A 320 -16.34 10.23 11.98
CA LYS A 320 -15.71 11.41 12.58
C LYS A 320 -16.41 11.74 13.88
N SER A 321 -15.66 12.12 14.90
CA SER A 321 -16.24 12.67 16.12
C SER A 321 -15.37 13.75 16.75
N GLY A 322 -16.01 14.66 17.48
CA GLY A 322 -15.34 15.70 18.24
C GLY A 322 -16.20 16.95 18.50
N PRO A 323 -15.69 17.86 19.33
CA PRO A 323 -16.38 19.11 19.61
C PRO A 323 -16.39 20.03 18.38
N VAL A 324 -17.49 20.77 18.23
CA VAL A 324 -17.67 21.82 17.23
C VAL A 324 -18.24 23.08 17.87
N GLN A 325 -17.95 24.23 17.29
CA GLN A 325 -18.55 25.53 17.63
C GLN A 325 -19.57 25.94 16.56
N ALA A 326 -20.44 26.88 16.92
CA ALA A 326 -21.32 27.51 15.94
C ALA A 326 -20.50 28.23 14.86
N GLY A 327 -20.76 27.92 13.59
CA GLY A 327 -20.01 28.41 12.44
C GLY A 327 -18.91 27.46 11.94
N ASP A 328 -18.57 26.42 12.70
CA ASP A 328 -17.62 25.42 12.24
C ASP A 328 -18.18 24.62 11.05
N SER A 329 -17.26 23.99 10.30
CA SER A 329 -17.65 23.06 9.25
C SER A 329 -16.75 21.83 9.23
N TRP A 330 -17.35 20.70 8.89
CA TRP A 330 -16.64 19.49 8.55
C TRP A 330 -16.74 19.23 7.05
N LEU A 331 -15.61 19.01 6.40
CA LEU A 331 -15.56 18.36 5.10
C LEU A 331 -15.38 16.86 5.35
N VAL A 332 -16.38 16.07 4.98
CA VAL A 332 -16.37 14.63 5.19
C VAL A 332 -16.70 13.91 3.88
N PRO A 333 -15.83 13.03 3.38
CA PRO A 333 -16.18 12.13 2.29
C PRO A 333 -17.15 11.07 2.83
N LEU A 334 -18.40 11.10 2.38
CA LEU A 334 -19.44 10.16 2.82
C LEU A 334 -19.91 9.31 1.66
N GLY A 335 -19.77 7.97 1.76
CA GLY A 335 -20.32 7.04 0.76
C GLY A 335 -21.84 7.15 0.65
N LYS A 336 -22.44 6.50 -0.36
CA LYS A 336 -23.91 6.45 -0.42
C LYS A 336 -24.47 5.63 0.74
N GLY A 337 -25.64 6.04 1.21
CA GLY A 337 -26.36 5.33 2.27
C GLY A 337 -26.89 6.27 3.34
N TYR A 338 -27.34 5.67 4.44
CA TYR A 338 -27.82 6.37 5.61
C TYR A 338 -26.66 6.55 6.59
N HIS A 339 -26.27 7.79 6.80
CA HIS A 339 -25.35 8.18 7.85
C HIS A 339 -26.13 8.71 9.03
N GLN A 340 -25.60 8.53 10.23
CA GLN A 340 -26.20 9.09 11.44
C GLN A 340 -25.28 10.16 12.00
N ILE A 341 -25.83 11.33 12.29
CA ILE A 341 -25.14 12.40 12.99
C ILE A 341 -25.81 12.60 14.35
N THR A 342 -25.02 12.58 15.41
CA THR A 342 -25.49 12.58 16.79
C THR A 342 -24.74 13.64 17.58
N ASP A 343 -25.47 14.51 18.27
CA ASP A 343 -24.90 15.32 19.34
C ASP A 343 -24.93 14.52 20.64
N LYS A 344 -23.73 14.17 21.14
CA LYS A 344 -23.54 13.35 22.33
C LYS A 344 -23.98 14.04 23.61
N VAL A 345 -24.01 15.39 23.63
CA VAL A 345 -24.42 16.15 24.82
C VAL A 345 -25.94 16.14 24.97
N SER A 346 -26.66 16.44 23.89
CA SER A 346 -28.13 16.44 23.90
C SER A 346 -28.75 15.08 23.65
N ASN A 347 -27.95 14.08 23.26
CA ASN A 347 -28.37 12.75 22.81
C ASN A 347 -29.38 12.79 21.65
N ARG A 348 -29.33 13.85 20.83
CA ARG A 348 -30.16 14.00 19.63
C ARG A 348 -29.43 13.47 18.42
N SER A 349 -30.16 12.74 17.57
CA SER A 349 -29.63 12.14 16.36
C SER A 349 -30.49 12.49 15.16
N SER A 350 -29.84 12.66 14.00
CA SER A 350 -30.49 12.81 12.70
C SER A 350 -29.83 11.89 11.67
N PHE A 351 -30.60 11.49 10.66
CA PHE A 351 -30.08 10.69 9.55
C PHE A 351 -29.81 11.58 8.34
N ILE A 352 -28.66 11.35 7.72
CA ILE A 352 -28.23 11.99 6.48
C ILE A 352 -28.29 10.91 5.39
N THR A 353 -29.09 11.15 4.35
CA THR A 353 -29.10 10.26 3.18
C THR A 353 -28.12 10.82 2.16
N ILE A 354 -27.12 10.01 1.78
CA ILE A 354 -26.18 10.35 0.72
C ILE A 354 -26.50 9.51 -0.49
N ASP A 355 -26.86 10.18 -1.59
CA ASP A 355 -27.19 9.54 -2.87
C ASP A 355 -26.11 9.80 -3.95
N GLY A 356 -25.07 10.55 -3.61
CA GLY A 356 -24.00 10.99 -4.51
C GLY A 356 -24.16 12.42 -5.05
N THR A 357 -25.25 13.13 -4.73
CA THR A 357 -25.51 14.50 -5.21
C THR A 357 -25.35 15.57 -4.14
N LEU A 358 -25.50 15.22 -2.86
CA LEU A 358 -25.52 16.16 -1.74
C LEU A 358 -24.10 16.67 -1.38
N LYS A 359 -23.81 17.94 -1.69
CA LYS A 359 -22.47 18.56 -1.47
C LYS A 359 -22.35 19.37 -0.18
N THR A 360 -23.46 19.91 0.33
CA THR A 360 -23.47 20.73 1.55
C THR A 360 -24.74 20.43 2.34
N MET A 361 -24.62 20.40 3.66
CA MET A 361 -25.77 20.42 4.56
C MET A 361 -25.49 21.31 5.77
N THR A 362 -26.58 21.82 6.34
CA THR A 362 -26.54 22.54 7.61
C THR A 362 -27.10 21.64 8.69
N TYR A 363 -26.36 21.51 9.78
CA TYR A 363 -26.78 20.78 10.96
C TYR A 363 -27.22 21.76 12.05
N GLU A 364 -28.47 21.59 12.49
CA GLU A 364 -29.10 22.39 13.55
C GLU A 364 -29.67 21.46 14.62
N PHE A 365 -29.12 21.52 15.83
CA PHE A 365 -29.79 21.04 17.03
C PHE A 365 -29.77 22.08 18.14
#